data_AF-A0A435TNA3-F1
#
_entry.id   AF-A0A435TNA3-F1
#
_cell.length_a   1.000
_cell.length_b   1.000
_cell.length_c   1.000
_cell.angle_alpha   90.00
_cell.angle_beta   90.00
_cell.angle_gamma   90.00
#
_symmetry.space_group_name_H-M   'P 1'
#
loop_
_entity.id
_entity.type
_entity.pdbx_description
1 polymer ?
#
loop_
_entity_poly.entity_id
_entity_poly.type
_entity_poly.pdbx_seq_one_letter_code
_entity_poly.pdbx_strand_id
1 'polypeptide(L)'
;IPRRACIAELEPIVADLAALHDYVDKLLQIHMKSTNPSGNDSQNERQQSDSNTDSTFEFEPALEKSGAAAEPRIRTAEAPKTYPLGMVLKACPEIADYAVNGIGNWRDLMITAAQVRGYLGVSPSAYEEACHVMGQEIAAIVIACILQRAQHINSAGGYLRVLTDKARAGAFSVGPMLMAALKANGATARMTG
;
A
#
# COMPACT_ATOMS: atom_id res chain seq x y z
N ILE A 1 -5.83 -33.77 7.47
CA ILE A 1 -7.28 -33.79 7.78
C ILE A 1 -7.89 -35.01 7.10
N PRO A 2 -8.52 -35.95 7.83
CA PRO A 2 -9.10 -37.15 7.23
C PRO A 2 -10.31 -36.79 6.35
N ARG A 3 -10.52 -37.54 5.27
CA ARG A 3 -11.53 -37.23 4.23
C ARG A 3 -12.98 -37.53 4.65
N ARG A 4 -13.20 -38.16 5.80
CA ARG A 4 -14.49 -38.29 6.50
C ARG A 4 -14.22 -38.14 7.99
N ALA A 5 -14.40 -36.94 8.52
CA ALA A 5 -14.36 -36.70 9.96
C ALA A 5 -15.77 -36.90 10.54
N CYS A 6 -15.88 -37.68 11.61
CA CYS A 6 -17.14 -37.83 12.33
C CYS A 6 -17.45 -36.54 13.12
N ILE A 7 -18.72 -36.23 13.38
CA ILE A 7 -19.13 -34.98 14.08
C ILE A 7 -18.41 -34.84 15.44
N ALA A 8 -18.24 -35.95 16.15
CA ALA A 8 -17.52 -36.00 17.43
C ALA A 8 -16.01 -35.62 17.32
N GLU A 9 -15.40 -35.72 16.13
CA GLU A 9 -14.00 -35.33 15.90
C GLU A 9 -13.86 -33.85 15.49
N LEU A 10 -14.95 -33.25 14.98
CA LEU A 10 -15.00 -31.85 14.55
C LEU A 10 -15.40 -30.90 15.69
N GLU A 11 -16.22 -31.36 16.63
CA GLU A 11 -16.60 -30.59 17.83
C GLU A 11 -15.41 -30.01 18.62
N PRO A 12 -14.36 -30.76 18.97
CA PRO A 12 -13.21 -30.19 19.69
C PRO A 12 -12.46 -29.15 18.85
N ILE A 13 -12.35 -29.35 17.53
CA ILE A 13 -11.67 -28.42 16.62
C ILE A 13 -12.45 -27.10 16.52
N VAL A 14 -13.78 -27.17 16.47
CA VAL A 14 -14.64 -25.98 16.44
C VAL A 14 -14.55 -25.23 17.78
N ALA A 15 -14.51 -25.94 18.90
CA ALA A 15 -14.33 -25.34 20.21
C ALA A 15 -12.97 -24.64 20.34
N ASP A 16 -11.89 -25.27 19.85
CA ASP A 16 -10.55 -24.68 19.85
C ASP A 16 -10.48 -23.42 18.97
N LEU A 17 -11.10 -23.46 17.78
CA LEU A 17 -11.15 -22.30 16.88
C LEU A 17 -12.01 -21.17 17.47
N ALA A 18 -13.11 -21.47 18.15
CA ALA A 18 -13.93 -20.48 18.84
C ALA A 18 -13.15 -19.82 19.99
N ALA A 19 -12.41 -20.62 20.77
CA ALA A 19 -11.56 -20.10 21.84
C ALA A 19 -10.44 -19.19 21.30
N LEU A 20 -9.84 -19.56 20.16
CA LEU A 20 -8.82 -18.75 19.49
C LEU A 20 -9.41 -17.45 18.94
N HIS A 21 -10.60 -17.51 18.35
CA HIS A 21 -11.34 -16.33 17.89
C HIS A 21 -11.59 -15.35 19.05
N ASP A 22 -12.13 -15.82 20.17
CA ASP A 22 -12.38 -15.00 21.35
C ASP A 22 -11.10 -14.39 21.95
N TYR A 23 -9.98 -15.13 21.88
CA TYR A 23 -8.68 -14.64 22.33
C TYR A 23 -8.16 -13.50 21.45
N VAL A 24 -8.26 -13.65 20.12
CA VAL A 24 -7.86 -12.61 19.16
C VAL A 24 -8.75 -11.37 19.31
N ASP A 25 -10.06 -11.55 19.48
CA ASP A 25 -10.99 -10.43 19.70
C ASP A 25 -10.65 -9.66 20.98
N LYS A 26 -10.33 -10.36 22.07
CA LYS A 26 -9.86 -9.71 23.32
C LYS A 26 -8.57 -8.93 23.10
N LEU A 27 -7.60 -9.49 22.40
CA LEU A 27 -6.34 -8.80 22.11
C LEU A 27 -6.56 -7.54 21.25
N LEU A 28 -7.38 -7.64 20.21
CA LEU A 28 -7.73 -6.51 19.36
C LEU A 28 -8.46 -5.42 20.14
N GLN A 29 -9.40 -5.80 21.01
CA GLN A 29 -10.12 -4.84 21.85
C GLN A 29 -9.21 -4.14 22.85
N ILE A 30 -8.25 -4.86 23.46
CA ILE A 30 -7.24 -4.27 24.36
C ILE A 30 -6.38 -3.26 23.60
N HIS A 31 -5.90 -3.63 22.41
CA HIS A 31 -5.07 -2.77 21.57
C HIS A 31 -5.82 -1.51 21.10
N MET A 32 -7.09 -1.64 20.76
CA MET A 32 -7.94 -0.52 20.35
C MET A 32 -8.27 0.43 21.52
N LYS A 33 -8.38 -0.11 22.75
CA LYS A 33 -8.53 0.70 23.97
C LYS A 33 -7.23 1.39 24.39
N SER A 34 -6.07 0.75 24.23
CA SER A 34 -4.78 1.39 24.55
C SER A 34 -4.38 2.49 23.56
N THR A 35 -4.93 2.47 22.35
CA THR A 35 -4.67 3.47 21.30
C THR A 35 -5.49 4.76 21.48
N ASN A 36 -6.42 4.80 22.45
CA ASN A 36 -7.14 6.01 22.85
C ASN A 36 -6.79 6.48 24.29
N PRO A 37 -5.57 6.94 24.58
CA PRO A 37 -5.37 7.86 25.69
C PRO A 37 -5.68 9.27 25.19
N SER A 38 -6.88 9.75 25.50
CA SER A 38 -7.16 11.20 25.58
C SER A 38 -6.17 11.79 26.59
N GLY A 39 -5.07 12.37 26.09
CA GLY A 39 -4.06 13.05 26.89
C GLY A 39 -3.77 14.42 26.28
N ASN A 40 -4.52 15.41 26.74
CA ASN A 40 -4.11 16.80 26.59
C ASN A 40 -3.30 17.17 27.84
N ASP A 41 -1.98 17.32 27.74
CA ASP A 41 -1.25 18.42 28.38
C ASP A 41 0.26 18.47 28.01
N SER A 42 0.68 19.67 27.59
CA SER A 42 1.88 20.40 28.02
C SER A 42 3.32 19.83 27.87
N GLN A 43 4.05 20.53 27.00
CA GLN A 43 5.41 21.09 27.14
C GLN A 43 6.71 20.26 27.09
N ASN A 44 7.51 20.68 26.10
CA ASN A 44 8.92 21.12 26.14
C ASN A 44 10.09 20.13 25.99
N GLU A 45 10.97 20.50 25.03
CA GLU A 45 12.40 20.22 24.83
C GLU A 45 13.03 18.90 25.33
N ARG A 46 13.66 18.16 24.40
CA ARG A 46 15.12 18.21 24.18
C ARG A 46 15.56 17.45 22.93
N GLN A 47 16.39 18.14 22.18
CA GLN A 47 17.37 17.72 21.19
C GLN A 47 18.01 16.34 21.43
N GLN A 48 18.00 15.50 20.40
CA GLN A 48 19.06 14.52 20.15
C GLN A 48 19.44 14.56 18.66
N SER A 49 20.73 14.76 18.46
CA SER A 49 21.44 14.81 17.19
C SER A 49 21.91 13.42 16.76
N ASP A 50 22.12 13.31 15.44
CA ASP A 50 23.02 12.41 14.71
C ASP A 50 22.56 10.94 14.56
N SER A 51 22.59 10.33 13.38
CA SER A 51 23.72 10.32 12.45
C SER A 51 23.31 10.06 11.00
N ASN A 52 24.11 10.62 10.10
CA ASN A 52 24.09 10.40 8.67
C ASN A 52 24.16 8.90 8.30
N THR A 53 23.39 8.49 7.29
CA THR A 53 23.81 7.42 6.37
C THR A 53 23.43 7.85 4.96
N ASP A 54 24.48 8.07 4.18
CA ASP A 54 24.49 8.42 2.77
C ASP A 54 23.83 7.31 1.94
N SER A 55 22.83 7.66 1.15
CA SER A 55 22.42 6.89 -0.02
C SER A 55 21.90 7.88 -1.05
N THR A 56 22.85 8.50 -1.74
CA THR A 56 22.66 9.35 -2.90
C THR A 56 21.85 8.60 -3.97
N PHE A 57 20.58 8.98 -4.17
CA PHE A 57 19.88 8.79 -5.44
C PHE A 57 19.55 10.19 -5.97
N GLU A 58 20.51 10.75 -6.70
CA GLU A 58 20.38 12.01 -7.44
C GLU A 58 19.27 11.87 -8.48
N PHE A 59 18.21 12.66 -8.32
CA PHE A 59 17.27 12.97 -9.39
C PHE A 59 17.64 14.36 -9.92
N GLU A 60 18.03 14.44 -11.18
CA GLU A 60 18.30 15.73 -11.84
C GLU A 60 17.01 16.55 -11.99
N PRO A 61 17.04 17.86 -11.68
CA PRO A 61 15.93 18.78 -11.92
C PRO A 61 16.14 19.54 -13.24
N ALA A 62 15.13 19.53 -14.12
CA ALA A 62 15.03 20.51 -15.21
C ALA A 62 13.99 21.58 -14.82
N LEU A 63 14.52 22.70 -14.35
CA LEU A 63 13.87 23.98 -14.10
C LEU A 63 13.63 24.72 -15.42
N GLU A 64 12.42 25.19 -15.71
CA GLU A 64 12.23 26.46 -16.42
C GLU A 64 11.05 27.28 -15.84
N LYS A 65 11.27 28.60 -15.83
CA LYS A 65 10.59 29.64 -15.05
C LYS A 65 9.33 30.20 -15.73
N SER A 66 8.42 30.72 -14.90
CA SER A 66 7.60 31.96 -15.00
C SER A 66 6.38 31.76 -14.07
N GLY A 67 5.94 32.59 -13.13
CA GLY A 67 5.93 34.04 -13.00
C GLY A 67 4.49 34.49 -12.67
N ALA A 68 4.25 34.82 -11.39
CA ALA A 68 3.20 35.70 -10.83
C ALA A 68 1.70 35.26 -10.68
N ALA A 69 1.22 35.51 -9.45
CA ALA A 69 -0.08 36.03 -9.01
C ALA A 69 -1.34 35.12 -8.90
N ALA A 70 -1.71 34.88 -7.63
CA ALA A 70 -3.03 34.85 -6.97
C ALA A 70 -4.30 34.35 -7.71
N GLU A 71 -4.96 33.37 -7.07
CA GLU A 71 -6.35 32.86 -7.14
C GLU A 71 -7.44 33.67 -7.91
N PRO A 72 -8.50 33.02 -8.46
CA PRO A 72 -9.27 31.95 -7.80
C PRO A 72 -9.42 30.65 -8.59
N ARG A 73 -9.42 29.55 -7.83
CA ARG A 73 -9.72 28.17 -8.24
C ARG A 73 -11.03 28.06 -9.01
N ILE A 74 -10.94 28.13 -10.34
CA ILE A 74 -11.92 27.50 -11.22
C ILE A 74 -11.55 26.02 -11.24
N ARG A 75 -12.39 25.20 -10.61
CA ARG A 75 -12.35 23.75 -10.72
C ARG A 75 -12.59 23.37 -12.17
N THR A 76 -11.52 23.36 -12.97
CA THR A 76 -11.54 22.65 -14.24
C THR A 76 -11.61 21.18 -13.90
N ALA A 77 -12.63 20.51 -14.41
CA ALA A 77 -12.73 19.06 -14.39
C ALA A 77 -11.51 18.51 -15.16
N GLU A 78 -10.45 18.17 -14.41
CA GLU A 78 -9.26 17.55 -14.96
C GLU A 78 -9.64 16.17 -15.49
N ALA A 79 -9.29 15.88 -16.74
CA ALA A 79 -9.30 14.52 -17.29
C ALA A 79 -8.66 13.55 -16.27
N PRO A 80 -9.18 12.32 -16.12
CA PRO A 80 -8.75 11.46 -15.02
C PRO A 80 -7.24 11.24 -15.08
N LYS A 81 -6.53 11.78 -14.08
CA LYS A 81 -5.08 11.61 -13.86
C LYS A 81 -4.71 10.16 -13.45
N THR A 82 -5.51 9.18 -13.88
CA THR A 82 -5.38 7.77 -13.55
C THR A 82 -4.91 7.01 -14.79
N TYR A 83 -3.79 6.30 -14.68
CA TYR A 83 -3.28 5.39 -15.71
C TYR A 83 -4.35 4.37 -16.08
N PRO A 84 -4.57 4.02 -17.35
CA PRO A 84 -5.61 3.06 -17.71
C PRO A 84 -5.37 1.71 -17.02
N LEU A 85 -6.43 1.09 -16.49
CA LEU A 85 -6.34 -0.15 -15.70
C LEU A 85 -5.55 -1.25 -16.42
N GLY A 86 -5.77 -1.41 -17.74
CA GLY A 86 -5.03 -2.39 -18.53
C GLY A 86 -3.51 -2.15 -18.57
N MET A 87 -3.06 -0.90 -18.50
CA MET A 87 -1.64 -0.57 -18.37
C MET A 87 -1.10 -0.96 -17.00
N VAL A 88 -1.87 -0.75 -15.93
CA VAL A 88 -1.49 -1.14 -14.58
C VAL A 88 -1.37 -2.65 -14.45
N LEU A 89 -2.34 -3.40 -14.98
CA LEU A 89 -2.31 -4.87 -14.96
C LEU A 89 -1.17 -5.44 -15.81
N LYS A 90 -0.80 -4.78 -16.91
CA LYS A 90 0.39 -5.14 -17.68
C LYS A 90 1.70 -4.84 -16.94
N ALA A 91 1.72 -3.77 -16.15
CA ALA A 91 2.86 -3.39 -15.31
C ALA A 91 3.02 -4.30 -14.10
N CYS A 92 1.91 -4.79 -13.54
CA CYS A 92 1.89 -5.57 -12.31
C CYS A 92 1.02 -6.83 -12.48
N PRO A 93 1.41 -7.80 -13.32
CA PRO A 93 0.63 -9.00 -13.56
C PRO A 93 0.42 -9.86 -12.30
N GLU A 94 1.37 -9.86 -11.36
CA GLU A 94 1.29 -10.71 -10.15
C GLU A 94 0.04 -10.45 -9.29
N ILE A 95 -0.52 -9.24 -9.32
CA ILE A 95 -1.72 -8.94 -8.52
C ILE A 95 -2.96 -9.72 -9.01
N ALA A 96 -2.99 -10.13 -10.28
CA ALA A 96 -4.11 -10.87 -10.85
C ALA A 96 -4.27 -12.25 -10.21
N ASP A 97 -3.17 -12.87 -9.76
CA ASP A 97 -3.17 -14.19 -9.11
C ASP A 97 -3.91 -14.17 -7.75
N TYR A 98 -4.12 -12.99 -7.18
CA TYR A 98 -4.85 -12.79 -5.93
C TYR A 98 -6.33 -12.45 -6.14
N ALA A 99 -6.79 -12.29 -7.39
CA ALA A 99 -8.17 -11.95 -7.69
C ALA A 99 -9.00 -13.20 -8.04
N VAL A 100 -9.97 -13.53 -7.18
CA VAL A 100 -10.84 -14.73 -7.34
C VAL A 100 -11.56 -14.75 -8.70
N ASN A 101 -12.06 -13.61 -9.15
CA ASN A 101 -12.82 -13.46 -10.40
C ASN A 101 -12.07 -12.66 -11.48
N GLY A 102 -10.76 -12.45 -11.30
CA GLY A 102 -9.98 -11.50 -12.09
C GLY A 102 -10.26 -10.03 -11.74
N ILE A 103 -9.58 -9.12 -12.44
CA ILE A 103 -9.66 -7.67 -12.23
C ILE A 103 -10.20 -7.02 -13.50
N GLY A 104 -11.50 -6.70 -13.52
CA GLY A 104 -12.17 -6.09 -14.68
C GLY A 104 -12.37 -4.58 -14.56
N ASN A 105 -12.31 -4.04 -13.35
CA ASN A 105 -12.49 -2.62 -13.08
C ASN A 105 -11.64 -2.15 -11.87
N TRP A 106 -11.61 -0.85 -11.60
CA TRP A 106 -10.86 -0.26 -10.48
C TRP A 106 -11.29 -0.76 -9.11
N ARG A 107 -12.59 -1.03 -8.92
CA ARG A 107 -13.11 -1.57 -7.66
C ARG A 107 -12.53 -2.95 -7.38
N ASP A 108 -12.45 -3.80 -8.40
CA ASP A 108 -11.84 -5.11 -8.27
C ASP A 108 -10.36 -4.98 -7.86
N LEU A 109 -9.62 -4.08 -8.52
CA LEU A 109 -8.21 -3.81 -8.16
C LEU A 109 -8.07 -3.33 -6.72
N MET A 110 -8.92 -2.41 -6.27
CA MET A 110 -8.90 -1.89 -4.89
C MET A 110 -9.19 -2.99 -3.86
N ILE A 111 -10.15 -3.86 -4.14
CA ILE A 111 -10.48 -5.01 -3.28
C ILE A 111 -9.30 -5.97 -3.21
N THR A 112 -8.73 -6.34 -4.36
CA THR A 112 -7.56 -7.23 -4.41
C THR A 112 -6.35 -6.61 -3.71
N ALA A 113 -6.06 -5.32 -3.93
CA ALA A 113 -4.97 -4.62 -3.24
C ALA A 113 -5.16 -4.59 -1.71
N ALA A 114 -6.40 -4.39 -1.24
CA ALA A 114 -6.72 -4.42 0.19
C ALA A 114 -6.55 -5.82 0.83
N GLN A 115 -6.60 -6.89 0.03
CA GLN A 115 -6.23 -8.24 0.48
C GLN A 115 -4.71 -8.42 0.45
N VAL A 116 -4.07 -8.04 -0.66
CA VAL A 116 -2.63 -8.20 -0.90
C VAL A 116 -1.78 -7.47 0.14
N ARG A 117 -2.23 -6.32 0.65
CA ARG A 117 -1.52 -5.59 1.71
C ARG A 117 -1.21 -6.49 2.93
N GLY A 118 -2.08 -7.44 3.26
CA GLY A 118 -1.87 -8.37 4.38
C GLY A 118 -0.71 -9.32 4.12
N TYR A 119 -0.61 -9.86 2.90
CA TYR A 119 0.48 -10.75 2.49
C TYR A 119 1.82 -10.02 2.40
N LEU A 120 1.80 -8.72 2.12
CA LEU A 120 2.99 -7.85 2.11
C LEU A 120 3.42 -7.37 3.51
N GLY A 121 2.68 -7.70 4.58
CA GLY A 121 2.97 -7.20 5.92
C GLY A 121 2.72 -5.69 6.09
N VAL A 122 1.84 -5.12 5.25
CA VAL A 122 1.40 -3.73 5.35
C VAL A 122 0.23 -3.65 6.34
N SER A 123 0.41 -2.88 7.41
CA SER A 123 -0.65 -2.70 8.42
C SER A 123 -1.88 -1.98 7.85
N PRO A 124 -3.09 -2.25 8.37
CA PRO A 124 -4.31 -1.54 7.93
C PRO A 124 -4.14 -0.01 8.01
N SER A 125 -3.58 0.49 9.11
CA SER A 125 -3.32 1.92 9.32
C SER A 125 -2.43 2.55 8.24
N ALA A 126 -1.36 1.86 7.82
CA ALA A 126 -0.46 2.38 6.78
C ALA A 126 -1.15 2.47 5.42
N TYR A 127 -2.01 1.48 5.12
CA TYR A 127 -2.78 1.47 3.88
C TYR A 127 -3.90 2.52 3.87
N GLU A 128 -4.59 2.70 5.00
CA GLU A 128 -5.61 3.74 5.16
C GLU A 128 -5.02 5.14 5.03
N GLU A 129 -3.87 5.38 5.66
CA GLU A 129 -3.15 6.64 5.54
C GLU A 129 -2.70 6.90 4.10
N ALA A 130 -2.18 5.86 3.42
CA ALA A 130 -1.86 5.95 2.00
C ALA A 130 -3.10 6.33 1.18
N CYS A 131 -4.22 5.61 1.35
CA CYS A 131 -5.49 5.93 0.68
C CYS A 131 -5.95 7.37 0.93
N HIS A 132 -5.79 7.88 2.15
CA HIS A 132 -6.17 9.24 2.51
C HIS A 132 -5.30 10.30 1.82
N VAL A 133 -3.99 10.06 1.71
CA VAL A 133 -3.04 11.02 1.16
C VAL A 133 -2.98 10.99 -0.37
N MET A 134 -2.85 9.80 -0.98
CA MET A 134 -2.65 9.66 -2.43
C MET A 134 -3.92 9.27 -3.20
N GLY A 135 -5.00 8.93 -2.49
CA GLY A 135 -6.25 8.41 -3.08
C GLY A 135 -6.27 6.89 -3.19
N GLN A 136 -7.47 6.31 -3.20
CA GLN A 136 -7.68 4.86 -3.18
C GLN A 136 -7.14 4.16 -4.43
N GLU A 137 -7.39 4.71 -5.62
CA GLU A 137 -6.90 4.14 -6.88
C GLU A 137 -5.37 4.13 -6.92
N ILE A 138 -4.73 5.24 -6.57
CA ILE A 138 -3.27 5.35 -6.56
C ILE A 138 -2.66 4.43 -5.50
N ALA A 139 -3.24 4.35 -4.30
CA ALA A 139 -2.80 3.43 -3.27
C ALA A 139 -2.87 1.96 -3.74
N ALA A 140 -3.95 1.59 -4.45
CA ALA A 140 -4.07 0.25 -5.04
C ALA A 140 -2.99 -0.02 -6.11
N ILE A 141 -2.68 0.96 -6.97
CA ILE A 141 -1.57 0.86 -7.94
C ILE A 141 -0.23 0.68 -7.21
N VAL A 142 0.01 1.43 -6.13
CA VAL A 142 1.24 1.33 -5.33
C VAL A 142 1.36 -0.06 -4.71
N ILE A 143 0.31 -0.61 -4.12
CA ILE A 143 0.32 -1.99 -3.60
C ILE A 143 0.64 -3.00 -4.71
N ALA A 144 0.01 -2.87 -5.89
CA ALA A 144 0.31 -3.73 -7.03
C ALA A 144 1.78 -3.65 -7.45
N CYS A 145 2.35 -2.44 -7.50
CA CYS A 145 3.75 -2.22 -7.86
C CYS A 145 4.72 -2.73 -6.79
N ILE A 146 4.36 -2.63 -5.51
CA ILE A 146 5.14 -3.19 -4.41
C ILE A 146 5.13 -4.72 -4.49
N LEU A 147 3.96 -5.33 -4.73
CA LEU A 147 3.84 -6.78 -4.90
C LEU A 147 4.77 -7.27 -6.02
N GLN A 148 4.69 -6.63 -7.19
CA GLN A 148 5.49 -6.96 -8.37
C GLN A 148 7.01 -6.89 -8.12
N ARG A 149 7.44 -6.17 -7.08
CA ARG A 149 8.85 -5.99 -6.70
C ARG A 149 9.14 -6.47 -5.29
N ALA A 150 8.28 -7.28 -4.70
CA ALA A 150 8.37 -7.65 -3.28
C ALA A 150 9.72 -8.29 -2.92
N GLN A 151 10.30 -9.06 -3.84
CA GLN A 151 11.61 -9.70 -3.67
C GLN A 151 12.78 -8.70 -3.53
N HIS A 152 12.60 -7.45 -3.94
CA HIS A 152 13.62 -6.39 -3.86
C HIS A 152 13.30 -5.35 -2.77
N ILE A 153 12.28 -5.58 -1.94
CA ILE A 153 11.82 -4.64 -0.92
C ILE A 153 11.91 -5.32 0.45
N ASN A 154 12.78 -4.80 1.31
CA ASN A 154 12.97 -5.36 2.67
C ASN A 154 11.71 -5.26 3.54
N SER A 155 10.98 -4.15 3.44
CA SER A 155 9.73 -3.92 4.19
C SER A 155 8.74 -3.14 3.35
N ALA A 156 7.71 -3.81 2.83
CA ALA A 156 6.65 -3.18 2.05
C ALA A 156 5.87 -2.12 2.87
N GLY A 157 5.60 -2.40 4.15
CA GLY A 157 4.91 -1.47 5.04
C GLY A 157 5.73 -0.21 5.37
N GLY A 158 7.05 -0.34 5.55
CA GLY A 158 7.93 0.82 5.71
C GLY A 158 8.06 1.63 4.42
N TYR A 159 8.21 0.93 3.28
CA TYR A 159 8.30 1.57 1.98
C TYR A 159 7.03 2.35 1.61
N LEU A 160 5.85 1.78 1.87
CA LEU A 160 4.57 2.49 1.66
C LEU A 160 4.49 3.78 2.47
N ARG A 161 4.91 3.77 3.75
CA ARG A 161 4.93 4.98 4.58
C ARG A 161 5.80 6.08 3.99
N VAL A 162 7.01 5.73 3.52
CA VAL A 162 7.91 6.69 2.86
C VAL A 162 7.26 7.27 1.59
N LEU A 163 6.56 6.45 0.81
CA LEU A 163 5.82 6.94 -0.37
C LEU A 163 4.65 7.85 0.02
N THR A 164 3.94 7.52 1.10
CA THR A 164 2.87 8.35 1.66
C THR A 164 3.40 9.70 2.15
N ASP A 165 4.54 9.74 2.83
CA ASP A 165 5.18 10.99 3.27
C ASP A 165 5.62 11.85 2.08
N LYS A 166 6.19 11.23 1.04
CA LYS A 166 6.51 11.91 -0.22
C LYS A 166 5.25 12.45 -0.91
N ALA A 167 4.14 11.70 -0.90
CA ALA A 167 2.88 12.14 -1.46
C ALA A 167 2.29 13.33 -0.68
N ARG A 168 2.39 13.31 0.64
CA ARG A 168 2.00 14.44 1.50
C ARG A 168 2.81 15.70 1.19
N ALA A 169 4.10 15.55 0.89
CA ALA A 169 4.97 16.63 0.46
C ALA A 169 4.78 17.06 -1.01
N GLY A 170 3.88 16.42 -1.76
CA GLY A 170 3.69 16.68 -3.20
C GLY A 170 4.83 16.19 -4.10
N ALA A 171 5.75 15.39 -3.56
CA ALA A 171 6.95 14.88 -4.24
C ALA A 171 6.80 13.45 -4.78
N PHE A 172 5.59 12.88 -4.73
CA PHE A 172 5.31 11.53 -5.21
C PHE A 172 4.50 11.55 -6.50
N SER A 173 4.89 10.70 -7.44
CA SER A 173 4.07 10.31 -8.59
C SER A 173 4.19 8.82 -8.82
N VAL A 174 3.09 8.17 -9.21
CA VAL A 174 3.08 6.71 -9.44
C VAL A 174 3.67 6.31 -10.79
N GLY A 175 3.81 7.26 -11.72
CA GLY A 175 4.31 7.03 -13.08
C GLY A 175 5.69 6.36 -13.14
N PRO A 176 6.73 6.91 -12.50
CA PRO A 176 8.05 6.29 -12.46
C PRO A 176 8.04 4.86 -11.91
N MET A 177 7.21 4.61 -10.90
CA MET A 177 7.04 3.28 -10.30
C MET A 177 6.41 2.30 -11.30
N LEU A 178 5.38 2.74 -12.04
CA LEU A 178 4.70 1.95 -13.05
C LEU A 178 5.61 1.65 -14.26
N MET A 179 6.36 2.65 -14.72
CA MET A 179 7.29 2.50 -15.85
C MET A 179 8.45 1.57 -15.50
N ALA A 180 8.96 1.62 -14.27
CA ALA A 180 9.97 0.68 -13.79
C ALA A 180 9.45 -0.76 -13.80
N ALA A 181 8.19 -0.98 -13.37
CA ALA A 181 7.56 -2.29 -13.38
C ALA A 181 7.34 -2.82 -14.82
N LEU A 182 6.84 -1.99 -15.74
CA LEU A 182 6.71 -2.34 -17.16
C LEU A 182 8.05 -2.74 -17.79
N LYS A 183 9.11 -1.99 -17.51
CA LYS A 183 10.46 -2.29 -18.03
C LYS A 183 10.99 -3.61 -17.49
N ALA A 184 10.80 -3.89 -16.20
CA ALA A 184 11.20 -5.15 -15.59
C ALA A 184 10.49 -6.34 -16.25
N ASN A 185 9.17 -6.26 -16.44
CA ASN A 185 8.40 -7.35 -17.05
C ASN A 185 8.71 -7.55 -18.54
N GLY A 186 8.95 -6.47 -19.28
CA GLY A 186 9.36 -6.54 -20.68
C GLY A 186 10.73 -7.19 -20.88
N ALA A 187 11.63 -7.09 -19.90
CA ALA A 187 12.90 -7.80 -19.89
C ALA A 187 12.70 -9.30 -19.60
N THR A 188 11.87 -9.65 -18.61
CA THR A 188 11.56 -11.05 -18.28
C THR A 188 10.94 -11.79 -19.47
N ALA A 189 10.00 -11.17 -20.19
CA ALA A 189 9.35 -11.77 -21.36
C ALA A 189 10.31 -12.03 -22.54
N ARG A 190 11.45 -11.33 -22.61
CA ARG A 190 12.48 -11.53 -23.65
C ARG A 190 13.52 -12.61 -23.28
N MET A 191 13.60 -12.99 -22.01
CA MET A 191 14.54 -14.03 -21.54
C MET A 191 13.95 -15.44 -21.59
N THR A 192 12.62 -15.57 -21.72
CA THR A 192 11.90 -16.86 -21.76
C THR A 192 11.48 -17.29 -23.16
N GLY A 193 11.88 -16.56 -24.20
CA GLY A 193 11.65 -16.90 -25.61
C GLY A 193 12.96 -17.18 -26.32
#